data_AF-A0A7I8EPP4-F1
#
_entry.id   AF-A0A7I8EPP4-F1
#
_cell.length_a   1.000
_cell.length_b   1.000
_cell.length_c   1.000
_cell.angle_alpha   90.00
_cell.angle_beta   90.00
_cell.angle_gamma   90.00
#
_symmetry.space_group_name_H-M   'P 1'
#
loop_
_entity.id
_entity.type
_entity.pdbx_description
1 polymer ?
#
loop_
_entity_poly.entity_id
_entity_poly.type
_entity_poly.pdbx_seq_one_letter_code
_entity_poly.pdbx_strand_id
1 'polypeptide(L)'
;MIEQNPFKWRHFQADIILLCVRWYLRYALSYRDLEEMMLERGLHVDHTTIYRWVQKYAPELDKRCRPHLKTCNDSWKVDETYIKIKKVWMYLYRAVDSEGNTLEFLLSPTRDAEAATRFFLKALRSTADGVPQAHSLKEKMAQPATAGNLAIGAPRVINVDKNAAYPKAIADLKAAGVLPEHVELRQVKYLNNLIEQDHRFIQPFPNV
;
A
#
# COMPACT_ATOMS: atom_id res chain seq x y z
N MET A 1 -20.66 10.12 -20.47
CA MET A 1 -19.18 10.23 -20.58
C MET A 1 -18.72 9.14 -21.53
N ILE A 2 -17.97 9.47 -22.57
CA ILE A 2 -17.42 8.46 -23.49
C ILE A 2 -16.40 7.64 -22.69
N GLU A 3 -16.68 6.37 -22.43
CA GLU A 3 -15.66 5.44 -21.93
C GLU A 3 -14.52 5.39 -22.94
N GLN A 4 -13.43 6.09 -22.66
CA GLN A 4 -12.24 5.98 -23.49
C GLN A 4 -11.66 4.59 -23.29
N ASN A 5 -11.66 3.77 -24.35
CA ASN A 5 -11.02 2.46 -24.34
C ASN A 5 -9.53 2.63 -23.98
N PRO A 6 -9.07 2.15 -22.81
CA PRO A 6 -7.69 2.38 -22.34
C PRO A 6 -6.63 1.66 -23.19
N PHE A 7 -7.06 0.70 -24.01
CA PHE A 7 -6.24 -0.09 -24.92
C PHE A 7 -6.32 0.39 -26.37
N LYS A 8 -6.98 1.52 -26.64
CA LYS A 8 -7.00 2.11 -28.00
C LYS A 8 -5.57 2.31 -28.51
N TRP A 9 -5.33 1.90 -29.75
CA TRP A 9 -4.02 1.97 -30.44
C TRP A 9 -2.93 1.07 -29.86
N ARG A 10 -3.28 0.03 -29.09
CA ARG A 10 -2.32 -0.99 -28.67
C ARG A 10 -2.17 -2.07 -29.72
N HIS A 11 -0.93 -2.47 -29.96
CA HIS A 11 -0.59 -3.56 -30.88
C HIS A 11 -1.05 -4.93 -30.35
N PHE A 12 -1.04 -5.09 -29.02
CA PHE A 12 -1.45 -6.31 -28.35
C PHE A 12 -2.88 -6.21 -27.81
N GLN A 13 -3.58 -7.35 -27.77
CA GLN A 13 -4.91 -7.46 -27.20
C GLN A 13 -4.91 -7.09 -25.71
N ALA A 14 -6.01 -6.50 -25.24
CA ALA A 14 -6.17 -6.05 -23.86
C ALA A 14 -5.89 -7.17 -22.85
N ASP A 15 -6.35 -8.39 -23.12
CA ASP A 15 -6.19 -9.54 -22.23
C ASP A 15 -4.74 -9.96 -22.05
N ILE A 16 -3.91 -9.87 -23.10
CA ILE A 16 -2.46 -10.15 -23.02
C ILE A 16 -1.78 -9.11 -22.15
N ILE A 17 -2.11 -7.83 -22.38
CA ILE A 17 -1.57 -6.72 -21.59
C ILE A 17 -1.92 -6.89 -20.11
N LEU A 18 -3.20 -7.13 -19.82
CA LEU A 18 -3.69 -7.33 -18.46
C LEU A 18 -3.12 -8.58 -17.81
N LEU A 19 -2.91 -9.67 -18.55
CA LEU A 19 -2.26 -10.88 -18.06
C LEU A 19 -0.84 -10.59 -17.57
N CYS A 20 -0.01 -9.97 -18.41
CA CYS A 20 1.37 -9.63 -18.05
C CYS A 20 1.43 -8.66 -16.85
N VAL A 21 0.58 -7.62 -16.84
CA VAL A 21 0.52 -6.67 -15.73
C VAL A 21 0.06 -7.37 -14.44
N ARG A 22 -0.97 -8.21 -14.49
CA ARG A 22 -1.45 -8.97 -13.33
C ARG A 22 -0.38 -9.90 -12.78
N TRP A 23 0.33 -10.62 -13.64
CA TRP A 23 1.38 -11.54 -13.22
C TRP A 23 2.57 -10.83 -12.61
N TYR A 24 3.00 -9.70 -13.20
CA TYR A 24 4.04 -8.85 -12.61
C TYR A 24 3.66 -8.36 -11.21
N LEU A 25 2.41 -7.88 -11.03
CA LEU A 25 1.96 -7.33 -9.75
C LEU A 25 1.71 -8.40 -8.68
N ARG A 26 1.35 -9.63 -9.09
CA ARG A 26 0.96 -10.70 -8.15
C ARG A 26 2.13 -11.60 -7.75
N TYR A 27 3.06 -11.86 -8.66
CA TYR A 27 4.12 -12.84 -8.49
C TYR A 27 5.49 -12.15 -8.49
N ALA A 28 6.50 -12.82 -7.93
CA ALA A 28 7.87 -12.32 -7.89
C ALA A 28 8.59 -12.46 -9.24
N LEU A 29 7.92 -12.14 -10.35
CA LEU A 29 8.44 -12.29 -11.71
C LEU A 29 9.16 -11.02 -12.15
N SER A 30 10.28 -11.17 -12.85
CA SER A 30 10.95 -10.09 -13.57
C SER A 30 10.25 -9.79 -14.90
N TYR A 31 10.53 -8.62 -15.50
CA TYR A 31 10.04 -8.33 -16.85
C TYR A 31 10.61 -9.29 -17.90
N ARG A 32 11.81 -9.82 -17.67
CA ARG A 32 12.44 -10.82 -18.55
C ARG A 32 11.75 -12.17 -18.41
N ASP A 33 11.39 -12.56 -17.20
CA ASP A 33 10.65 -13.81 -16.95
C ASP A 33 9.32 -13.77 -17.71
N LEU A 34 8.62 -12.62 -17.68
CA LEU A 34 7.37 -12.46 -18.44
C LEU A 34 7.58 -12.48 -19.95
N GLU A 35 8.67 -11.89 -20.46
CA GLU A 35 9.03 -11.99 -21.87
C GLU A 35 9.27 -13.45 -22.30
N GLU A 36 10.04 -14.22 -21.51
CA GLU A 36 10.28 -15.64 -21.75
C GLU A 36 8.98 -16.45 -21.70
N MET A 37 8.13 -16.21 -20.68
CA MET A 37 6.82 -16.86 -20.56
C MET A 37 5.87 -16.52 -21.71
N MET A 38 5.94 -15.32 -22.28
CA MET A 38 5.16 -14.96 -23.46
C MET A 38 5.72 -15.61 -24.73
N LEU A 39 7.05 -15.70 -24.85
CA LEU A 39 7.73 -16.37 -25.96
C LEU A 39 7.36 -17.85 -26.04
N GLU A 40 7.30 -18.56 -24.90
CA GLU A 40 6.83 -19.95 -24.82
C GLU A 40 5.39 -20.14 -25.35
N ARG A 41 4.58 -19.07 -25.32
CA ARG A 41 3.20 -19.04 -25.82
C ARG A 41 3.12 -18.54 -27.28
N GLY A 42 4.25 -18.36 -27.95
CA GLY A 42 4.33 -17.83 -29.32
C GLY A 42 4.10 -16.32 -29.44
N LEU A 43 4.16 -15.58 -28.33
CA LEU A 43 3.97 -14.14 -28.30
C LEU A 43 5.32 -13.43 -28.12
N HIS A 44 5.78 -12.74 -29.16
CA HIS A 44 7.00 -11.94 -29.11
C HIS A 44 6.72 -10.58 -28.46
N VAL A 45 6.99 -10.47 -27.15
CA VAL A 45 6.81 -9.23 -26.38
C VAL A 45 8.10 -8.89 -25.65
N ASP A 46 8.74 -7.79 -26.02
CA ASP A 46 9.95 -7.32 -25.34
C ASP A 46 9.67 -6.88 -23.89
N HIS A 47 10.55 -7.23 -22.94
CA HIS A 47 10.42 -6.86 -21.53
C HIS A 47 10.20 -5.35 -21.29
N THR A 48 10.76 -4.46 -22.12
CA THR A 48 10.54 -3.02 -22.02
C THR A 48 9.11 -2.61 -22.40
N THR A 49 8.45 -3.37 -23.27
CA THR A 49 7.04 -3.20 -23.60
C THR A 49 6.17 -3.54 -22.40
N ILE A 50 6.48 -4.66 -21.71
CA ILE A 50 5.81 -5.06 -20.48
C ILE A 50 6.02 -4.02 -19.38
N TYR A 51 7.24 -3.51 -19.22
CA TYR A 51 7.54 -2.40 -18.30
C TYR A 51 6.63 -1.18 -18.55
N ARG A 52 6.51 -0.73 -19.81
CA ARG A 52 5.63 0.39 -20.17
C ARG A 52 4.16 0.12 -19.88
N TRP A 53 3.71 -1.13 -20.04
CA TRP A 53 2.35 -1.53 -19.67
C TRP A 53 2.14 -1.46 -18.16
N VAL A 54 3.07 -2.00 -17.36
CA VAL A 54 2.97 -1.93 -15.90
C VAL A 54 2.93 -0.48 -15.43
N GLN A 55 3.83 0.37 -15.92
CA GLN A 55 3.85 1.80 -15.55
C GLN A 55 2.54 2.51 -15.88
N LYS A 56 1.90 2.18 -17.02
CA LYS A 56 0.63 2.81 -17.42
C LYS A 56 -0.59 2.23 -16.70
N TYR A 57 -0.69 0.91 -16.64
CA TYR A 57 -1.94 0.25 -16.26
C TYR A 57 -1.98 -0.18 -14.80
N ALA A 58 -0.84 -0.35 -14.11
CA ALA A 58 -0.87 -0.68 -12.68
C ALA A 58 -1.56 0.40 -11.83
N PRO A 59 -1.30 1.72 -12.01
CA PRO A 59 -2.02 2.76 -11.28
C PRO A 59 -3.52 2.79 -11.59
N GLU A 60 -3.88 2.54 -12.85
CA GLU A 60 -5.29 2.50 -13.28
C GLU A 60 -6.02 1.28 -12.71
N LEU A 61 -5.35 0.12 -12.64
CA LEU A 61 -5.85 -1.08 -11.97
C LEU A 61 -6.02 -0.83 -10.47
N ASP A 62 -5.03 -0.23 -9.79
CA ASP A 62 -5.17 0.14 -8.37
C ASP A 62 -6.39 1.03 -8.18
N LYS A 63 -6.49 2.13 -8.95
CA LYS A 63 -7.61 3.08 -8.88
C LYS A 63 -8.99 2.41 -9.04
N ARG A 64 -9.12 1.46 -9.96
CA ARG A 64 -10.41 0.77 -10.22
C ARG A 64 -10.69 -0.36 -9.24
N CYS A 65 -9.68 -1.10 -8.81
CA CYS A 65 -9.84 -2.23 -7.88
C CYS A 65 -10.00 -1.76 -6.43
N ARG A 66 -9.40 -0.63 -6.05
CA ARG A 66 -9.33 -0.16 -4.67
C ARG A 66 -10.69 0.05 -3.99
N PRO A 67 -11.73 0.62 -4.64
CA PRO A 67 -13.07 0.68 -4.06
C PRO A 67 -13.74 -0.68 -3.81
N HIS A 68 -13.25 -1.73 -4.47
CA HIS A 68 -13.78 -3.09 -4.36
C HIS A 68 -12.98 -3.95 -3.36
N LEU A 69 -11.94 -3.38 -2.73
CA LEU A 69 -11.24 -4.06 -1.64
C LEU A 69 -12.15 -4.12 -0.41
N LYS A 70 -12.11 -5.24 0.31
CA LYS A 70 -12.92 -5.44 1.51
C LYS A 70 -12.67 -4.31 2.51
N THR A 71 -13.75 -3.81 3.11
CA THR A 71 -13.65 -2.90 4.25
C THR A 71 -12.87 -3.60 5.36
N CYS A 72 -11.79 -2.96 5.81
CA CYS A 72 -10.93 -3.52 6.84
C CYS A 72 -11.63 -3.46 8.21
N ASN A 73 -11.34 -4.44 9.07
CA ASN A 73 -11.92 -4.47 10.42
C ASN A 73 -11.22 -3.52 11.40
N ASP A 74 -11.71 -3.52 12.65
CA ASP A 74 -11.28 -2.65 13.73
C ASP A 74 -10.01 -3.14 14.48
N SER A 75 -9.38 -4.22 14.01
CA SER A 75 -8.20 -4.81 14.64
C SER A 75 -6.99 -4.75 13.71
N TRP A 76 -6.14 -3.75 13.91
CA TRP A 76 -4.99 -3.53 13.07
C TRP A 76 -3.76 -4.27 13.58
N LYS A 77 -2.96 -4.75 12.63
CA LYS A 77 -1.60 -5.22 12.83
C LYS A 77 -0.70 -4.33 11.99
N VAL A 78 0.39 -3.85 12.57
CA VAL A 78 1.32 -2.93 11.94
C VAL A 78 2.74 -3.42 12.15
N ASP A 79 3.53 -3.33 11.08
CA ASP A 79 4.92 -3.76 11.06
C ASP A 79 5.76 -2.85 10.16
N GLU A 80 7.07 -2.84 10.40
CA GLU A 80 8.06 -2.22 9.54
C GLU A 80 9.12 -3.21 9.09
N THR A 81 9.30 -3.29 7.77
CA THR A 81 10.43 -4.02 7.19
C THR A 81 11.36 -3.07 6.45
N TYR A 82 12.63 -3.41 6.33
CA TYR A 82 13.60 -2.62 5.59
C TYR A 82 13.74 -3.18 4.17
N ILE A 83 13.54 -2.33 3.17
CA ILE A 83 13.67 -2.70 1.75
C ILE A 83 14.71 -1.83 1.06
N LYS A 84 15.42 -2.40 0.09
CA LYS A 84 16.47 -1.70 -0.66
C LYS A 84 15.91 -1.19 -1.99
N ILE A 85 15.83 0.13 -2.15
CA ILE A 85 15.33 0.79 -3.37
C ILE A 85 16.45 1.62 -3.97
N LYS A 86 16.80 1.38 -5.25
CA LYS A 86 17.88 2.07 -5.96
C LYS A 86 19.18 2.17 -5.11
N LYS A 87 19.53 1.05 -4.44
CA LYS A 87 20.67 0.90 -3.50
C LYS A 87 20.55 1.59 -2.13
N VAL A 88 19.47 2.31 -1.85
CA VAL A 88 19.20 2.97 -0.57
C VAL A 88 18.27 2.11 0.27
N TRP A 89 18.61 1.90 1.55
CA TRP A 89 17.73 1.23 2.50
C TRP A 89 16.63 2.19 2.97
N MET A 90 15.40 1.71 2.93
CA MET A 90 14.19 2.43 3.33
C MET A 90 13.35 1.54 4.24
N TYR A 91 12.57 2.14 5.13
CA TYR A 91 11.61 1.45 5.98
C TYR A 91 10.24 1.47 5.31
N LEU A 92 9.68 0.28 5.07
CA LEU A 92 8.32 0.08 4.62
C LEU A 92 7.45 -0.25 5.83
N TYR A 93 6.62 0.71 6.19
CA TYR A 93 5.51 0.53 7.13
C TYR A 93 4.34 -0.12 6.40
N ARG A 94 3.71 -1.13 7.02
CA ARG A 94 2.55 -1.85 6.50
C ARG A 94 1.52 -2.06 7.61
N ALA A 95 0.26 -1.81 7.30
CA ALA A 95 -0.87 -2.16 8.16
C ALA A 95 -1.79 -3.13 7.44
N VAL A 96 -2.20 -4.17 8.16
CA VAL A 96 -3.26 -5.11 7.74
C VAL A 96 -4.26 -5.28 8.87
N ASP A 97 -5.48 -5.68 8.53
CA ASP A 97 -6.50 -6.00 9.51
C ASP A 97 -6.35 -7.44 10.06
N SER A 98 -7.29 -7.90 10.88
CA SER A 98 -7.20 -9.26 11.43
C SER A 98 -7.41 -10.38 10.43
N GLU A 99 -8.00 -10.11 9.26
CA GLU A 99 -8.22 -11.06 8.16
C GLU A 99 -7.10 -11.03 7.13
N GLY A 100 -6.14 -10.12 7.27
CA GLY A 100 -5.04 -9.93 6.31
C GLY A 100 -5.37 -9.00 5.15
N ASN A 101 -6.49 -8.26 5.22
CA ASN A 101 -6.78 -7.21 4.26
C ASN A 101 -5.82 -6.04 4.50
N THR A 102 -5.21 -5.55 3.43
CA THR A 102 -4.30 -4.40 3.48
C THR A 102 -5.06 -3.13 3.81
N LEU A 103 -4.62 -2.43 4.86
CA LEU A 103 -5.07 -1.09 5.21
C LEU A 103 -4.27 -0.03 4.46
N GLU A 104 -2.96 -0.01 4.66
CA GLU A 104 -2.10 1.05 4.11
C GLU A 104 -0.60 0.68 4.17
N PHE A 105 0.18 1.34 3.32
CA PHE A 105 1.65 1.29 3.34
C PHE A 105 2.27 2.69 3.34
N LEU A 106 3.45 2.83 3.93
CA LEU A 106 4.27 4.04 3.79
C LEU A 106 5.74 3.67 3.69
N LEU A 107 6.42 4.27 2.72
CA LEU A 107 7.86 4.21 2.62
C LEU A 107 8.49 5.43 3.29
N SER A 108 9.44 5.22 4.18
CA SER A 108 10.15 6.28 4.91
C SER A 108 11.65 6.02 4.93
N PRO A 109 12.50 7.05 4.80
CA PRO A 109 13.94 6.91 5.01
C PRO A 109 14.30 6.69 6.49
N THR A 110 13.41 7.08 7.41
CA THR A 110 13.64 7.00 8.85
C THR A 110 12.63 6.09 9.54
N ARG A 111 13.04 5.54 10.68
CA ARG A 111 12.22 4.69 11.58
C ARG A 111 11.89 5.41 12.89
N ASP A 112 11.51 6.68 12.80
CA ASP A 112 11.25 7.56 13.94
C ASP A 112 9.75 7.75 14.21
N ALA A 113 9.43 8.45 15.30
CA ALA A 113 8.06 8.73 15.68
C ALA A 113 7.32 9.60 14.66
N GLU A 114 8.01 10.50 13.95
CA GLU A 114 7.39 11.35 12.93
C GLU A 114 6.93 10.50 11.74
N ALA A 115 7.75 9.57 11.28
CA ALA A 115 7.41 8.60 10.25
C ALA A 115 6.22 7.73 10.65
N ALA A 116 6.21 7.24 11.90
CA ALA A 116 5.09 6.46 12.44
C ALA A 116 3.79 7.29 12.52
N THR A 117 3.85 8.55 12.97
CA THR A 117 2.70 9.46 13.00
C THR A 117 2.15 9.70 11.59
N ARG A 118 3.02 9.97 10.60
CA ARG A 118 2.60 10.12 9.20
C ARG A 118 1.92 8.86 8.68
N PHE A 119 2.43 7.69 9.04
CA PHE A 119 1.84 6.42 8.66
C PHE A 119 0.43 6.23 9.22
N PHE A 120 0.24 6.42 10.53
CA PHE A 120 -1.07 6.27 11.16
C PHE A 120 -2.10 7.28 10.63
N LEU A 121 -1.70 8.54 10.41
CA LEU A 121 -2.57 9.54 9.79
C LEU A 121 -3.03 9.11 8.40
N LYS A 122 -2.14 8.52 7.60
CA LYS A 122 -2.48 7.98 6.28
C LYS A 122 -3.49 6.84 6.40
N ALA A 123 -3.25 5.88 7.30
CA ALA A 123 -4.13 4.73 7.51
C ALA A 123 -5.53 5.12 8.02
N LEU A 124 -5.62 6.08 8.96
CA LEU A 124 -6.90 6.58 9.50
C LEU A 124 -7.73 7.31 8.42
N ARG A 125 -7.09 8.10 7.55
CA ARG A 125 -7.78 8.74 6.42
C ARG A 125 -8.30 7.70 5.42
N SER A 126 -7.47 6.71 5.09
CA SER A 126 -7.84 5.64 4.17
C SER A 126 -9.04 4.81 4.65
N THR A 127 -9.24 4.72 5.97
CA THR A 127 -10.38 3.99 6.58
C THR A 127 -11.61 4.87 6.79
N ALA A 128 -11.44 6.17 7.07
CA ALA A 128 -12.55 7.11 7.24
C ALA A 128 -13.28 7.46 5.92
N ASP A 129 -12.55 7.57 4.81
CA ASP A 129 -13.13 8.08 3.55
C ASP A 129 -13.91 7.03 2.75
N GLY A 130 -13.94 5.75 3.16
CA GLY A 130 -14.59 4.65 2.39
C GLY A 130 -14.04 4.44 0.97
N VAL A 131 -13.13 5.30 0.50
CA VAL A 131 -12.44 5.31 -0.78
C VAL A 131 -11.05 5.94 -0.54
N PRO A 132 -9.95 5.16 -0.54
CA PRO A 132 -8.65 5.74 -0.31
C PRO A 132 -8.02 6.27 -1.62
N GLN A 133 -7.74 7.57 -1.67
CA GLN A 133 -7.06 8.22 -2.80
C GLN A 133 -5.56 7.92 -2.81
N ALA A 134 -5.09 7.24 -3.87
CA ALA A 134 -3.69 7.33 -4.29
C ALA A 134 -3.51 8.57 -5.18
N HIS A 135 -2.82 9.61 -4.70
CA HIS A 135 -1.77 10.34 -5.43
C HIS A 135 -1.37 11.66 -4.74
N SER A 136 -0.06 11.92 -4.80
CA SER A 136 0.68 13.16 -4.53
C SER A 136 0.87 13.61 -3.08
N LEU A 137 2.05 13.26 -2.54
CA LEU A 137 2.58 13.59 -1.22
C LEU A 137 3.15 15.02 -1.08
N LYS A 138 2.76 16.02 -1.89
CA LYS A 138 3.40 17.36 -1.77
C LYS A 138 2.49 18.59 -1.67
N GLU A 139 1.16 18.48 -1.80
CA GLU A 139 0.32 19.68 -1.84
C GLU A 139 -0.76 19.78 -0.74
N LYS A 140 -1.00 18.74 0.06
CA LYS A 140 -2.06 18.73 1.10
C LYS A 140 -1.55 18.82 2.56
N MET A 141 -0.36 19.40 2.78
CA MET A 141 0.15 19.65 4.14
C MET A 141 -0.42 20.93 4.78
N ALA A 142 -1.25 21.71 4.07
CA ALA A 142 -1.69 23.04 4.49
C ALA A 142 -3.17 23.15 4.95
N GLN A 143 -3.91 22.05 5.09
CA GLN A 143 -5.31 22.10 5.53
C GLN A 143 -5.53 21.23 6.78
N PRO A 144 -6.02 21.82 7.90
CA PRO A 144 -6.36 21.04 9.08
C PRO A 144 -7.56 20.17 8.77
N ALA A 145 -7.38 18.84 8.87
CA ALA A 145 -8.51 17.92 8.83
C ALA A 145 -9.36 18.15 10.09
N THR A 146 -10.64 18.46 9.91
CA THR A 146 -11.57 18.68 11.01
C THR A 146 -11.74 17.37 11.79
N ALA A 147 -11.41 17.38 13.08
CA ALA A 147 -11.33 16.20 13.96
C ALA A 147 -12.61 15.35 14.06
N GLY A 148 -13.77 15.89 13.65
CA GLY A 148 -15.08 15.23 13.79
C GLY A 148 -15.35 14.05 12.84
N ASN A 149 -14.67 13.95 11.68
CA ASN A 149 -14.97 12.91 10.68
C ASN A 149 -14.03 11.69 10.71
N LEU A 150 -12.95 11.70 11.49
CA LEU A 150 -11.96 10.61 11.55
C LEU A 150 -12.33 9.48 12.54
N ALA A 151 -13.40 9.66 13.33
CA ALA A 151 -13.84 8.67 14.31
C ALA A 151 -14.59 7.48 13.70
N ILE A 152 -15.20 7.66 12.51
CA ILE A 152 -15.92 6.61 11.78
C ILE A 152 -14.87 5.81 10.98
N GLY A 153 -14.26 4.80 11.60
CA GLY A 153 -13.21 3.98 10.98
C GLY A 153 -11.94 3.83 11.81
N ALA A 154 -11.89 4.43 13.00
CA ALA A 154 -10.78 4.20 13.93
C ALA A 154 -10.78 2.75 14.44
N PRO A 155 -9.60 2.10 14.55
CA PRO A 155 -9.51 0.74 15.06
C PRO A 155 -9.76 0.71 16.56
N ARG A 156 -10.32 -0.40 17.04
CA ARG A 156 -10.37 -0.71 18.47
C ARG A 156 -8.99 -1.05 19.02
N VAL A 157 -8.15 -1.73 18.24
CA VAL A 157 -6.81 -2.18 18.68
C VAL A 157 -5.77 -2.05 17.57
N ILE A 158 -4.57 -1.61 17.93
CA ILE A 158 -3.40 -1.57 17.06
C ILE A 158 -2.31 -2.44 17.69
N ASN A 159 -1.97 -3.53 17.01
CA ASN A 159 -0.82 -4.36 17.37
C ASN A 159 0.40 -3.86 16.59
N VAL A 160 1.50 -3.61 17.29
CA VAL A 160 2.76 -3.14 16.73
C VAL A 160 3.92 -3.98 17.25
N ASP A 161 5.07 -3.92 16.58
CA ASP A 161 6.31 -4.42 17.15
C ASP A 161 6.83 -3.50 18.28
N LYS A 162 7.86 -3.92 19.03
CA LYS A 162 8.42 -3.21 20.20
C LYS A 162 9.24 -1.95 19.84
N ASN A 163 8.98 -1.32 18.71
CA ASN A 163 9.64 -0.08 18.31
C ASN A 163 9.18 1.09 19.19
N ALA A 164 10.13 1.82 19.79
CA ALA A 164 9.88 2.97 20.66
C ALA A 164 9.21 4.16 19.94
N ALA A 165 9.26 4.20 18.61
CA ALA A 165 8.57 5.21 17.81
C ALA A 165 7.03 5.13 17.96
N TYR A 166 6.48 3.92 18.12
CA TYR A 166 5.03 3.72 18.11
C TYR A 166 4.30 4.28 19.34
N PRO A 167 4.72 4.02 20.59
CA PRO A 167 4.07 4.62 21.76
C PRO A 167 4.06 6.14 21.69
N LYS A 168 5.17 6.75 21.26
CA LYS A 168 5.27 8.20 21.10
C LYS A 168 4.28 8.72 20.05
N ALA A 169 4.27 8.12 18.86
CA ALA A 169 3.33 8.50 17.80
C ALA A 169 1.86 8.36 18.22
N ILE A 170 1.51 7.27 18.91
CA ILE A 170 0.15 7.03 19.40
C ILE A 170 -0.24 8.04 20.48
N ALA A 171 0.66 8.34 21.41
CA ALA A 171 0.42 9.36 22.44
C ALA A 171 0.20 10.74 21.82
N ASP A 172 1.04 11.15 20.86
CA ASP A 172 0.91 12.42 20.15
C ASP A 172 -0.43 12.50 19.37
N LEU A 173 -0.86 11.40 18.75
CA LEU A 173 -2.13 11.32 18.02
C LEU A 173 -3.37 11.37 18.92
N LYS A 174 -3.30 10.75 20.09
CA LYS A 174 -4.35 10.85 21.12
C LYS A 174 -4.45 12.26 21.69
N ALA A 175 -3.31 12.85 22.05
CA ALA A 175 -3.24 14.23 22.53
C ALA A 175 -3.76 15.25 21.49
N ALA A 176 -3.56 14.99 20.20
CA ALA A 176 -4.10 15.81 19.11
C ALA A 176 -5.59 15.57 18.82
N GLY A 177 -6.25 14.62 19.51
CA GLY A 177 -7.65 14.27 19.28
C GLY A 177 -7.91 13.57 17.95
N VAL A 178 -6.87 13.09 17.28
CA VAL A 178 -6.98 12.40 15.98
C VAL A 178 -7.28 10.91 16.18
N LEU A 179 -6.64 10.30 17.18
CA LEU A 179 -6.90 8.91 17.57
C LEU A 179 -7.78 8.89 18.83
N PRO A 180 -8.91 8.17 18.85
CA PRO A 180 -9.74 8.07 20.04
C PRO A 180 -8.99 7.47 21.25
N GLU A 181 -9.35 7.91 22.45
CA GLU A 181 -8.71 7.41 23.68
C GLU A 181 -8.92 5.91 23.91
N HIS A 182 -10.06 5.37 23.46
CA HIS A 182 -10.40 3.95 23.60
C HIS A 182 -9.53 3.01 22.74
N VAL A 183 -8.74 3.54 21.79
CA VAL A 183 -7.87 2.72 20.95
C VAL A 183 -6.74 2.14 21.79
N GLU A 184 -6.66 0.81 21.82
CA GLU A 184 -5.64 0.08 22.58
C GLU A 184 -4.39 -0.15 21.73
N LEU A 185 -3.21 0.21 22.27
CA LEU A 185 -1.92 -0.12 21.67
C LEU A 185 -1.34 -1.38 22.33
N ARG A 186 -0.99 -2.38 21.54
CA ARG A 186 -0.37 -3.63 22.01
C ARG A 186 0.99 -3.85 21.34
N GLN A 187 2.02 -4.08 22.15
CA GLN A 187 3.38 -4.39 21.68
C GLN A 187 3.67 -5.90 21.79
N VAL A 188 2.90 -6.71 21.06
CA VAL A 188 2.92 -8.16 21.22
C VAL A 188 3.40 -8.81 19.93
N LYS A 189 4.67 -9.22 19.93
CA LYS A 189 5.38 -9.77 18.75
C LYS A 189 4.61 -10.89 18.03
N TYR A 190 4.11 -11.88 18.77
CA TYR A 190 3.46 -13.05 18.18
C TYR A 190 2.08 -12.77 17.57
N LEU A 191 1.47 -11.60 17.83
CA LEU A 191 0.21 -11.21 17.19
C LEU A 191 0.43 -10.63 15.79
N ASN A 192 1.68 -10.38 15.39
CA ASN A 192 2.06 -9.93 14.04
C ASN A 192 2.39 -11.08 13.08
N ASN A 193 2.32 -12.35 13.51
CA ASN A 193 2.67 -13.51 12.68
C ASN A 193 1.92 -13.56 11.32
N LEU A 194 0.71 -13.00 11.22
CA LEU A 194 -0.03 -12.93 9.96
C LEU A 194 0.67 -12.03 8.92
N ILE A 195 1.26 -10.93 9.38
CA ILE A 195 2.08 -10.04 8.55
C ILE A 195 3.39 -10.72 8.18
N GLU A 196 4.02 -11.39 9.15
CA GLU A 196 5.29 -12.10 8.95
C GLU A 196 5.16 -13.29 7.99
N GLN A 197 4.00 -13.95 7.95
CA GLN A 197 3.70 -15.00 6.97
C GLN A 197 3.45 -14.45 5.57
N ASP A 198 2.98 -13.19 5.44
CA ASP A 198 2.79 -12.51 4.16
C ASP A 198 4.07 -11.82 3.64
N HIS A 199 5.24 -12.44 3.87
CA HIS A 199 6.53 -12.06 3.28
C HIS A 199 6.57 -12.38 1.76
N ARG A 200 5.56 -11.95 1.01
CA ARG A 200 5.66 -11.90 -0.45
C ARG A 200 6.82 -10.99 -0.83
N PHE A 201 7.59 -11.40 -1.85
CA PHE A 201 8.69 -10.61 -2.36
C PHE A 201 8.19 -9.24 -2.80
N ILE A 202 8.66 -8.19 -2.12
CA ILE A 202 8.31 -6.80 -2.46
C ILE A 202 9.19 -6.40 -3.63
N GLN A 203 8.59 -6.29 -4.81
CA GLN A 203 9.27 -5.70 -5.96
C GLN A 203 9.42 -4.20 -5.72
N PRO A 204 10.65 -3.66 -5.61
CA PRO A 204 10.84 -2.23 -5.53
C PRO A 204 10.41 -1.63 -6.86
N PHE A 205 9.27 -0.94 -6.90
CA PHE A 205 8.92 -0.13 -8.06
C PHE A 205 10.02 0.92 -8.24
N PRO A 206 10.71 0.97 -9.39
CA PRO A 206 11.50 2.12 -9.72
C PRO A 206 10.50 3.25 -9.99
N ASN A 207 10.18 4.06 -8.97
CA ASN A 207 9.34 5.23 -9.19
C ASN A 207 9.98 6.12 -10.26
N VAL A 208 9.12 6.44 -11.24
CA VAL A 208 8.93 7.69 -12.00
C VAL A 208 9.90 8.80 -11.63
#